data_AF-A0A8H7QWH7-F1
#
_entry.id   AF-A0A8H7QWH7-F1
#
_cell.length_a   1.000
_cell.length_b   1.000
_cell.length_c   1.000
_cell.angle_alpha   90.00
_cell.angle_beta   90.00
_cell.angle_gamma   90.00
#
_symmetry.space_group_name_H-M   'P 1'
#
loop_
_entity.id
_entity.type
_entity.pdbx_description
1 polymer ?
#
loop_
_entity_poly.entity_id
_entity_poly.type
_entity_poly.pdbx_seq_one_letter_code
_entity_poly.pdbx_strand_id
1 'polypeptide(L)'
;HVILRGANSGPNYDAEHVAKAKENLEKAKLRPNVMIDCSHGNSSKDHRNQPKVSKNLEEQIINGEEHIVGLMIESHLNEGKQSVPAEGPSHLKYGVSITDACVDFDTTVQMLEGLSQAIKQRRANKA
;
A
#
# COMPACT_ATOMS: atom_id res chain seq x y z
N HIS A 1 10.34 -3.56 12.29
CA HIS A 1 9.84 -2.64 11.25
C HIS A 1 8.59 -1.95 11.78
N VAL A 2 8.13 -0.87 11.16
CA VAL A 2 6.85 -0.21 11.44
C VAL A 2 5.98 -0.22 10.19
N ILE A 3 4.67 -0.04 10.36
CA ILE A 3 3.71 0.09 9.25
C ILE A 3 3.16 1.52 9.26
N LEU A 4 3.36 2.27 8.18
CA LEU A 4 2.69 3.55 7.95
C LEU A 4 1.38 3.28 7.20
N ARG A 5 0.25 3.59 7.84
CA ARG A 5 -1.11 3.25 7.38
C ARG A 5 -2.09 4.43 7.38
N GLY A 6 -1.56 5.64 7.34
CA GLY A 6 -2.27 6.89 7.56
C GLY A 6 -2.47 7.19 9.04
N ALA A 7 -2.97 8.39 9.30
CA ALA A 7 -3.34 8.89 10.61
C ALA A 7 -4.60 9.77 10.51
N ASN A 8 -5.12 10.23 11.64
CA ASN A 8 -6.24 11.18 11.66
C ASN A 8 -5.91 12.51 10.97
N SER A 9 -4.61 12.85 10.89
CA SER A 9 -4.11 14.02 10.17
C SER A 9 -3.98 13.81 8.66
N GLY A 10 -4.27 12.62 8.14
CA GLY A 10 -4.20 12.28 6.72
C GLY A 10 -3.23 11.13 6.39
N PRO A 11 -3.00 10.89 5.08
CA PRO A 11 -2.02 9.91 4.61
C PRO A 11 -0.60 10.21 5.08
N ASN A 12 0.22 9.16 5.22
CA ASN A 12 1.60 9.25 5.69
C ASN A 12 2.56 8.33 4.90
N TYR A 13 2.36 8.22 3.58
CA TYR A 13 3.20 7.41 2.69
C TYR A 13 4.25 8.23 1.91
N ASP A 14 4.12 9.56 1.83
CA ASP A 14 5.05 10.40 1.09
C ASP A 14 6.46 10.39 1.70
N ALA A 15 7.46 10.79 0.89
CA ALA A 15 8.87 10.74 1.25
C ALA A 15 9.21 11.43 2.59
N GLU A 16 8.55 12.55 2.91
CA GLU A 16 8.72 13.25 4.19
C GLU A 16 8.33 12.37 5.39
N HIS A 17 7.21 11.64 5.27
CA HIS A 17 6.73 10.75 6.32
C HIS A 17 7.64 9.53 6.48
N VAL A 18 8.13 8.97 5.37
CA VAL A 18 9.10 7.88 5.39
C VAL A 18 10.41 8.34 6.05
N ALA A 19 10.91 9.52 5.71
CA ALA A 19 12.11 10.11 6.32
C ALA A 19 11.94 10.29 7.84
N LYS A 20 10.81 10.84 8.28
CA LYS A 20 10.48 11.00 9.71
C LYS A 20 10.37 9.67 10.44
N ALA A 21 9.78 8.65 9.81
CA ALA A 21 9.69 7.31 10.38
C ALA A 21 11.08 6.67 10.55
N LYS A 22 11.97 6.83 9.57
CA LYS A 22 13.37 6.39 9.63
C LYS A 22 14.11 7.06 10.79
N GLU A 23 14.04 8.39 10.88
CA GLU A 23 14.68 9.16 11.95
C GLU A 23 14.22 8.70 13.35
N ASN A 24 12.92 8.48 13.53
CA ASN A 24 12.38 8.00 14.80
C ASN A 24 12.88 6.59 15.17
N LEU A 25 12.98 5.69 14.18
CA LEU A 25 13.51 4.34 14.39
C LEU A 25 15.00 4.37 14.75
N GLU A 26 15.78 5.20 14.07
CA GLU A 26 17.21 5.39 14.35
C GLU A 26 17.44 5.97 15.75
N LYS A 27 16.68 7.00 16.14
CA LYS A 27 16.70 7.55 17.51
C LYS A 27 16.37 6.50 18.57
N ALA A 28 15.47 5.58 18.24
CA ALA A 28 15.13 4.43 19.09
C ALA A 28 16.16 3.28 19.04
N LYS A 29 17.26 3.43 18.28
CA LYS A 29 18.28 2.39 18.03
C LYS A 29 17.72 1.11 17.40
N LEU A 30 16.68 1.26 16.57
CA LEU A 30 16.05 0.18 15.82
C LEU A 30 16.47 0.25 14.35
N ARG A 31 16.39 -0.88 13.64
CA ARG A 31 16.60 -0.89 12.18
C ARG A 31 15.49 -0.05 11.52
N PRO A 32 15.83 0.97 10.70
CA PRO A 32 14.89 1.87 10.04
C PRO A 32 14.15 1.20 8.88
N ASN A 33 13.43 0.11 9.15
CA ASN A 33 12.66 -0.63 8.17
C ASN A 33 11.20 -0.19 8.24
N VAL A 34 10.68 0.32 7.13
CA VAL A 34 9.33 0.84 7.00
C VAL A 34 8.55 0.00 5.98
N MET A 35 7.36 -0.45 6.38
CA MET A 35 6.37 -1.01 5.47
C MET A 35 5.25 0.01 5.28
N ILE A 36 4.72 0.13 4.06
CA ILE A 36 3.65 1.09 3.77
C ILE A 36 2.36 0.36 3.42
N ASP A 37 1.29 0.67 4.13
CA ASP A 37 -0.06 0.21 3.81
C ASP A 37 -0.67 1.16 2.77
N CYS A 38 -1.06 0.63 1.60
CA CYS A 38 -1.66 1.43 0.53
C CYS A 38 -3.15 1.71 0.78
N SER A 39 -3.81 0.97 1.67
CA SER A 39 -5.24 1.06 1.98
C SER A 39 -5.49 2.01 3.16
N HIS A 40 -6.56 1.77 3.94
CA HIS A 40 -6.90 2.45 5.19
C HIS A 40 -6.75 3.98 5.12
N GLY A 41 -6.03 4.58 6.09
CA GLY A 41 -5.85 6.03 6.15
C GLY A 41 -5.03 6.58 4.98
N ASN A 42 -4.15 5.77 4.39
CA ASN A 42 -3.34 6.19 3.24
C ASN A 42 -4.15 6.28 1.95
N SER A 43 -5.18 5.44 1.80
CA SER A 43 -6.14 5.53 0.70
C SER A 43 -7.26 6.56 0.94
N SER A 44 -7.29 7.22 2.10
CA SER A 44 -8.45 7.99 2.58
C SER A 44 -9.74 7.15 2.61
N LYS A 45 -9.62 5.85 2.91
CA LYS A 45 -10.70 4.86 2.89
C LYS A 45 -11.40 4.70 1.52
N ASP A 46 -10.69 5.01 0.45
CA ASP A 46 -11.16 4.82 -0.93
C ASP A 46 -10.18 3.90 -1.66
N HIS A 47 -10.60 2.67 -1.94
CA HIS A 47 -9.75 1.63 -2.54
C HIS A 47 -9.14 2.05 -3.88
N ARG A 48 -9.81 2.95 -4.61
CA ARG A 48 -9.34 3.50 -5.89
C ARG A 48 -8.11 4.39 -5.75
N ASN A 49 -7.76 4.78 -4.51
CA ASN A 49 -6.54 5.52 -4.23
C ASN A 49 -5.33 4.60 -3.93
N GLN A 50 -5.51 3.30 -3.66
CA GLN A 50 -4.38 2.40 -3.42
C GLN A 50 -3.35 2.43 -4.57
N PRO A 51 -3.74 2.46 -5.87
CA PRO A 51 -2.78 2.59 -6.97
C PRO A 51 -1.99 3.91 -6.95
N LYS A 52 -2.59 5.00 -6.46
CA LYS A 52 -1.90 6.30 -6.32
C LYS A 52 -0.83 6.23 -5.24
N VAL A 53 -1.14 5.57 -4.12
CA VAL A 53 -0.16 5.31 -3.05
C VAL A 53 0.98 4.45 -3.59
N SER A 54 0.66 3.35 -4.29
CA SER A 54 1.67 2.49 -4.93
C SER A 54 2.55 3.28 -5.89
N LYS A 55 1.96 4.16 -6.71
CA LYS A 55 2.71 4.95 -7.69
C LYS A 55 3.72 5.90 -7.05
N ASN A 56 3.34 6.55 -5.96
CA ASN A 56 4.24 7.39 -5.18
C ASN A 56 5.41 6.57 -4.60
N LEU A 57 5.14 5.35 -4.14
CA LEU A 57 6.17 4.46 -3.59
C LEU A 57 7.11 3.92 -4.68
N GLU A 58 6.60 3.65 -5.89
CA GLU A 58 7.44 3.35 -7.06
C GLU A 58 8.46 4.46 -7.31
N GLU A 59 8.04 5.72 -7.30
CA GLU A 59 8.91 6.88 -7.50
C GLU A 59 9.98 6.99 -6.41
N GLN A 60 9.60 6.82 -5.14
CA GLN A 60 10.55 6.80 -4.02
C GLN A 60 11.59 5.68 -4.17
N ILE A 61 11.14 4.47 -4.55
CA ILE A 61 12.02 3.33 -4.79
C ILE A 61 12.97 3.61 -5.96
N ILE A 62 12.47 4.10 -7.10
CA ILE A 62 13.29 4.44 -8.28
C ILE A 62 14.38 5.45 -7.91
N ASN A 63 14.03 6.43 -7.08
CA ASN A 63 14.92 7.48 -6.59
C ASN A 63 15.90 7.02 -5.50
N GLY A 64 15.93 5.72 -5.18
CA GLY A 64 16.94 5.14 -4.31
C GLY A 64 16.52 4.97 -2.86
N GLU A 65 15.24 5.09 -2.50
CA GLU A 65 14.81 4.76 -1.14
C GLU A 65 15.00 3.26 -0.88
N GLU A 66 15.72 2.93 0.20
CA GLU A 66 16.12 1.55 0.56
C GLU A 66 15.40 1.05 1.80
N HIS A 67 14.82 1.95 2.57
CA HIS A 67 14.21 1.67 3.87
C HIS A 67 12.73 1.29 3.77
N ILE A 68 12.11 1.48 2.60
CA ILE A 68 10.83 0.86 2.27
C ILE A 68 11.11 -0.62 1.98
N VAL A 69 10.78 -1.47 2.95
CA VAL A 69 11.06 -2.92 2.88
C VAL A 69 9.86 -3.76 2.44
N GLY A 70 8.67 -3.15 2.35
CA GLY A 70 7.46 -3.84 1.94
C GLY A 70 6.26 -2.92 1.81
N LEU A 71 5.22 -3.45 1.19
CA LEU A 71 3.94 -2.78 1.02
C LEU A 71 2.80 -3.74 1.41
N MET A 72 1.66 -3.19 1.82
CA MET A 72 0.41 -3.91 2.00
C MET A 72 -0.65 -3.35 1.04
N ILE A 73 -1.37 -4.24 0.35
CA ILE A 73 -2.43 -3.92 -0.61
C ILE A 73 -3.66 -4.74 -0.22
N GLU A 74 -4.82 -4.10 -0.13
CA GLU A 74 -6.10 -4.81 0.00
C GLU A 74 -6.68 -5.06 -1.39
N SER A 75 -6.55 -6.31 -1.84
CA SER A 75 -6.96 -6.77 -3.16
C SER A 75 -7.92 -7.95 -3.07
N HIS A 76 -8.79 -8.08 -4.07
CA HIS A 76 -9.67 -9.22 -4.23
C HIS A 76 -9.93 -9.46 -5.72
N LEU A 77 -10.61 -10.56 -6.06
CA LEU A 77 -10.96 -10.87 -7.46
C LEU A 77 -11.74 -9.72 -8.14
N ASN A 78 -12.72 -9.16 -7.43
CA ASN A 78 -13.54 -8.03 -7.87
C ASN A 78 -13.38 -6.86 -6.90
N GLU A 79 -13.47 -5.63 -7.41
CA GLU A 79 -13.27 -4.43 -6.62
C GLU A 79 -14.40 -4.14 -5.62
N GLY A 80 -14.12 -3.22 -4.71
CA GLY A 80 -15.09 -2.67 -3.78
C GLY A 80 -15.36 -3.59 -2.59
N LYS A 81 -16.56 -3.42 -2.02
CA LYS A 81 -17.06 -4.20 -0.90
C LYS A 81 -18.55 -4.43 -1.00
N GLN A 82 -19.04 -5.38 -0.22
CA GLN A 82 -20.46 -5.68 -0.05
C GLN A 82 -20.79 -5.92 1.43
N SER A 83 -22.03 -5.69 1.82
CA SER A 83 -22.55 -6.17 3.10
C SER A 83 -23.09 -7.58 2.96
N VAL A 84 -23.11 -8.35 4.05
CA VAL A 84 -23.82 -9.65 4.07
C VAL A 84 -25.32 -9.39 3.85
N PRO A 85 -25.95 -9.97 2.82
CA PRO A 85 -27.38 -9.80 2.57
C PRO A 85 -28.24 -10.36 3.70
N ALA A 86 -29.45 -9.85 3.87
CA ALA A 86 -30.38 -10.31 4.91
C ALA A 86 -30.79 -11.78 4.68
N GLU A 87 -30.78 -12.21 3.42
CA GLU A 87 -31.06 -13.57 2.95
C GLU A 87 -29.91 -14.56 3.24
N GLY A 88 -28.80 -14.07 3.78
CA GLY A 88 -27.67 -14.86 4.24
C GLY A 88 -26.53 -15.02 3.21
N PRO A 89 -25.46 -15.75 3.59
CA PRO A 89 -24.20 -15.80 2.83
C PRO A 89 -24.29 -16.39 1.42
N SER A 90 -25.34 -17.17 1.12
CA SER A 90 -25.55 -17.77 -0.21
C SER A 90 -25.80 -16.73 -1.31
N HIS A 91 -26.12 -15.49 -0.95
CA HIS A 91 -26.39 -14.39 -1.88
C HIS A 91 -25.22 -13.41 -2.02
N LEU A 92 -24.06 -13.72 -1.44
CA LEU A 92 -22.86 -12.90 -1.61
C LEU A 92 -22.39 -12.93 -3.06
N LYS A 93 -22.02 -11.76 -3.58
CA LYS A 93 -21.30 -11.67 -4.85
C LYS A 93 -19.96 -12.38 -4.68
N TYR A 94 -19.71 -13.36 -5.55
CA TYR A 94 -18.45 -14.07 -5.55
C TYR A 94 -17.28 -13.10 -5.73
N GLY A 95 -16.21 -13.28 -4.94
CA GLY A 95 -14.99 -12.52 -5.14
C GLY A 95 -15.04 -11.04 -4.78
N VAL A 96 -16.02 -10.57 -4.00
CA VAL A 96 -16.10 -9.19 -3.49
C VAL A 96 -15.96 -9.20 -1.96
N SER A 97 -15.10 -8.35 -1.41
CA SER A 97 -14.84 -8.26 0.04
C SER A 97 -16.12 -7.95 0.85
N ILE A 98 -16.25 -8.55 2.04
CA ILE A 98 -17.33 -8.23 3.00
C ILE A 98 -16.93 -7.22 4.09
N THR A 99 -15.68 -6.75 4.06
CA THR A 99 -15.11 -5.83 5.05
C THR A 99 -14.73 -4.51 4.39
N ASP A 100 -13.44 -4.24 4.25
CA ASP A 100 -12.92 -3.06 3.58
C ASP A 100 -12.90 -3.27 2.06
N ALA A 101 -12.98 -2.15 1.33
CA ALA A 101 -13.05 -2.18 -0.12
C ALA A 101 -11.68 -2.52 -0.70
N CYS A 102 -11.65 -3.47 -1.64
CA CYS A 102 -10.42 -3.92 -2.29
C CYS A 102 -10.30 -3.35 -3.70
N VAL A 103 -9.06 -3.27 -4.21
CA VAL A 103 -8.85 -3.19 -5.67
C VAL A 103 -9.14 -4.55 -6.32
N ASP A 104 -9.50 -4.55 -7.60
CA ASP A 104 -9.70 -5.78 -8.36
C ASP A 104 -8.38 -6.46 -8.75
N PHE A 105 -8.49 -7.63 -9.37
CA PHE A 105 -7.35 -8.43 -9.78
C PHE A 105 -6.48 -7.73 -10.82
N ASP A 106 -7.08 -7.09 -11.83
CA ASP A 106 -6.34 -6.42 -12.90
C ASP A 106 -5.54 -5.23 -12.37
N THR A 107 -6.14 -4.43 -11.48
CA THR A 107 -5.45 -3.34 -10.78
C THR A 107 -4.33 -3.88 -9.90
N THR A 108 -4.54 -5.02 -9.23
CA THR A 108 -3.51 -5.68 -8.42
C THR A 108 -2.30 -6.06 -9.26
N VAL A 109 -2.52 -6.66 -10.43
CA VAL A 109 -1.44 -7.02 -11.37
C VAL A 109 -0.67 -5.76 -11.78
N GLN A 110 -1.36 -4.68 -12.17
CA GLN A 110 -0.72 -3.43 -12.56
C GLN A 110 0.15 -2.83 -11.44
N MET A 111 -0.34 -2.82 -10.20
CA MET A 111 0.43 -2.34 -9.04
C MET A 111 1.69 -3.19 -8.81
N LEU A 112 1.57 -4.53 -8.87
CA LEU A 112 2.70 -5.44 -8.68
C LEU A 112 3.74 -5.31 -9.79
N GLU A 113 3.31 -5.14 -11.05
CA GLU A 113 4.18 -4.91 -12.18
C GLU A 113 4.93 -3.57 -12.04
N GLY A 114 4.22 -2.49 -11.69
CA GLY A 114 4.83 -1.18 -11.43
C GLY A 114 5.93 -1.24 -10.37
N LEU A 115 5.62 -1.85 -9.22
CA LEU A 115 6.59 -2.07 -8.13
C LEU A 115 7.79 -2.93 -8.58
N SER A 116 7.54 -3.98 -9.35
CA SER A 116 8.61 -4.84 -9.91
C SER A 116 9.55 -4.04 -10.82
N GLN A 117 9.02 -3.18 -11.69
CA GLN A 117 9.83 -2.31 -12.54
C GLN A 117 10.60 -1.27 -11.74
N ALA A 118 9.98 -0.66 -10.73
CA ALA A 118 10.66 0.29 -9.84
C ALA A 118 11.88 -0.33 -9.15
N ILE A 119 11.74 -1.56 -8.64
CA ILE A 119 12.85 -2.30 -8.00
C ILE A 119 13.96 -2.63 -9.01
N LYS A 120 13.62 -3.05 -10.23
CA LYS A 120 14.61 -3.31 -11.29
C LYS A 120 15.38 -2.03 -11.63
N GLN A 121 14.67 -0.91 -11.80
CA GLN A 121 15.28 0.39 -12.11
C GLN A 121 16.23 0.84 -10.99
N ARG A 122 15.80 0.78 -9.73
CA ARG A 122 16.66 1.13 -8.59
C ARG A 122 17.95 0.29 -8.55
N ARG A 123 17.85 -1.01 -8.85
CA ARG A 123 19.00 -1.92 -8.89
C ARG A 123 19.94 -1.58 -10.06
N ALA A 124 19.39 -1.22 -11.22
CA ALA A 124 20.17 -0.79 -12.38
C ALA A 124 20.89 0.55 -12.13
N ASN A 125 20.24 1.51 -11.47
CA ASN A 125 20.83 2.81 -11.14
C ASN A 125 22.01 2.72 -10.15
N LYS A 126 22.16 1.59 -9.45
CA LYS A 126 23.27 1.33 -8.52
C LYS A 126 24.44 0.57 -9.13
N ALA A 127 24.24 -0.06 -10.29
CA ALA A 127 25.25 -0.84 -10.99
C ALA A 127 26.14 0.08 -11.83
#